data_AF-A0A812KWC1-F1
#
_entry.id   AF-A0A812KWC1-F1
#
_cell.length_a   1.000
_cell.length_b   1.000
_cell.length_c   1.000
_cell.angle_alpha   90.00
_cell.angle_beta   90.00
_cell.angle_gamma   90.00
#
_symmetry.space_group_name_H-M   'P 1'
#
loop_
_entity.id
_entity.type
_entity.pdbx_description
1 polymer ?
#
loop_
_entity_poly.entity_id
_entity_poly.type
_entity_poly.pdbx_seq_one_letter_code
_entity_poly.pdbx_strand_id
1 'polypeptide(L)'
;MKSSTLFALFTLVSGQSIPAEQTSQQRALFAEHRARARAQSASATPKVLEFLDSQLVRQTLRHCCEDLAEEPAESLLRRYRAEARAAELAHAFPATSIGAMWPDVTIDEVHKEPWFLNEWQAGLLQQSNFSGGPKAVNDLTQQQIYGCRPFAGTGPTWKEAAERLIYIAHNMLRLDFGSLPGFGDVTAVFNTTLVRDMVLIAPHDTGQYGMACLHEGVPGNFTPPPLNCSTWPGQVLGTLDHLDHLILPNLYMAYNTSATLPFPFNTSGNLSVRNSIRALFQRSAISKVAYEDIPPLDFWASFQFLEANLLGNPRLPESVKYLIGNFQEIFGTPEGRALQRLAAHRAWPLFWAVGSYMPFQPKQMVNTTTASNQRFADPANAANFTDAAVPAGAAATFEEVWSKIEEVRASRKLTEADVAEARRGSSACHVGPGIQTLRTWGLGLSDFGTSCLHFRMNFHVSREREREREREREREECGPRMLVDCFGPEHTGASECQHNVELQHISFCKTKSDPAECC
;
A
#
# COMPACT_ATOMS: atom_id res chain seq x y z
N MET A 1 57.29 -17.84 -33.96
CA MET A 1 56.77 -17.54 -32.61
C MET A 1 55.92 -16.28 -32.71
N LYS A 2 54.59 -16.38 -32.62
CA LYS A 2 53.66 -15.24 -32.54
C LYS A 2 52.89 -15.39 -31.24
N SER A 3 53.12 -14.47 -30.31
CA SER A 3 52.45 -14.41 -29.01
C SER A 3 51.28 -13.45 -29.14
N SER A 4 50.05 -14.00 -29.16
CA SER A 4 48.83 -13.21 -29.14
C SER A 4 48.47 -12.89 -27.69
N THR A 5 48.67 -11.63 -27.31
CA THR A 5 48.26 -11.09 -26.01
C THR A 5 46.74 -10.90 -26.01
N LEU A 6 46.03 -11.76 -25.29
CA LEU A 6 44.60 -11.63 -25.03
C LEU A 6 44.40 -10.51 -23.98
N PHE A 7 44.00 -9.32 -24.41
CA PHE A 7 43.53 -8.28 -23.49
C PHE A 7 42.11 -8.65 -23.03
N ALA A 8 42.01 -9.23 -21.83
CA ALA A 8 40.74 -9.36 -21.14
C ALA A 8 40.30 -7.95 -20.72
N LEU A 9 39.43 -7.34 -21.54
CA LEU A 9 38.70 -6.14 -21.16
C LEU A 9 37.74 -6.53 -20.03
N PHE A 10 38.19 -6.43 -18.79
CA PHE A 10 37.27 -6.38 -17.65
C PHE A 10 36.53 -5.06 -17.77
N THR A 11 35.37 -5.09 -18.44
CA THR A 11 34.34 -4.09 -18.20
C THR A 11 34.06 -4.15 -16.71
N LEU A 12 34.59 -3.18 -15.98
CA LEU A 12 34.08 -2.79 -14.68
C LEU A 12 32.63 -2.38 -14.94
N VAL A 13 31.73 -3.37 -14.93
CA VAL A 13 30.32 -3.13 -14.71
C VAL A 13 30.32 -2.42 -13.38
N SER A 14 30.14 -1.10 -13.42
CA SER A 14 29.95 -0.27 -12.24
C SER A 14 28.66 -0.75 -11.58
N GLY A 15 28.76 -1.84 -10.84
CA GLY A 15 27.65 -2.50 -10.18
C GLY A 15 27.00 -1.47 -9.29
N GLN A 16 25.79 -1.09 -9.64
CA GLN A 16 24.99 -0.24 -8.78
C GLN A 16 24.88 -0.96 -7.43
N SER A 17 25.33 -0.29 -6.37
CA SER A 17 25.22 -0.88 -5.04
C SER A 17 23.75 -1.04 -4.70
N ILE A 18 23.38 -2.22 -4.19
CA ILE A 18 22.07 -2.47 -3.60
C ILE A 18 21.81 -1.36 -2.55
N PRO A 19 20.78 -0.52 -2.73
CA PRO A 19 20.51 0.57 -1.79
C PRO A 19 20.15 0.00 -0.42
N ALA A 20 20.32 0.79 0.65
CA ALA A 20 19.79 0.40 1.96
C ALA A 20 18.25 0.32 1.90
N GLU A 21 17.65 -0.64 2.62
CA GLU A 21 16.18 -0.77 2.67
C GLU A 21 15.53 0.53 3.16
N GLN A 22 16.12 1.15 4.18
CA GLN A 22 15.95 2.56 4.46
C GLN A 22 17.32 3.16 4.77
N THR A 23 17.60 4.36 4.27
CA THR A 23 18.78 5.12 4.70
C THR A 23 18.59 5.65 6.14
N SER A 24 19.68 6.08 6.79
CA SER A 24 19.57 6.75 8.10
C SER A 24 18.69 8.00 8.03
N GLN A 25 18.75 8.71 6.90
CA GLN A 25 17.91 9.86 6.64
C GLN A 25 16.44 9.49 6.48
N GLN A 26 16.12 8.46 5.69
CA GLN A 26 14.73 8.00 5.52
C GLN A 26 14.12 7.56 6.86
N ARG A 27 14.89 6.85 7.71
CA ARG A 27 14.43 6.50 9.06
C ARG A 27 14.17 7.72 9.93
N ALA A 28 15.07 8.71 9.92
CA ALA A 28 14.89 9.94 10.69
C ALA A 28 13.64 10.72 10.24
N LEU A 29 13.46 10.84 8.92
CA LEU A 29 12.32 11.51 8.31
C LEU A 29 11.00 10.78 8.61
N PHE A 30 10.98 9.45 8.52
CA PHE A 30 9.82 8.66 8.93
C PHE A 30 9.49 8.85 10.42
N ALA A 31 10.50 8.83 11.30
CA ALA A 31 10.29 9.03 12.74
C ALA A 31 9.69 10.41 13.05
N GLU A 32 10.14 11.46 12.36
CA GLU A 32 9.58 12.81 12.46
C GLU A 32 8.11 12.83 12.03
N HIS A 33 7.80 12.32 10.83
CA HIS A 33 6.42 12.26 10.34
C HIS A 33 5.52 11.43 11.23
N ARG A 34 5.99 10.28 11.74
CA ARG A 34 5.25 9.45 12.69
C ARG A 34 4.89 10.20 13.97
N ALA A 35 5.82 10.99 14.51
CA ALA A 35 5.56 11.81 15.70
C ALA A 35 4.50 12.89 15.42
N ARG A 36 4.59 13.58 14.28
CA ARG A 36 3.60 14.58 13.85
C ARG A 36 2.23 13.94 13.60
N ALA A 37 2.19 12.81 12.90
CA ALA A 37 1.00 12.04 12.60
C ALA A 37 0.28 11.62 13.89
N ARG A 38 1.02 11.12 14.88
CA ARG A 38 0.48 10.74 16.20
C ARG A 38 -0.21 11.93 16.88
N ALA A 39 0.46 13.08 16.93
CA ALA A 39 -0.07 14.28 17.56
C ALA A 39 -1.33 14.80 16.83
N GLN A 40 -1.29 14.88 15.49
CA GLN A 40 -2.41 15.35 14.69
C GLN A 40 -3.60 14.39 14.74
N SER A 41 -3.36 13.07 14.66
CA SER A 41 -4.43 12.09 14.80
C SER A 41 -5.11 12.21 16.17
N ALA A 42 -4.34 12.31 17.26
CA ALA A 42 -4.93 12.51 18.59
C ALA A 42 -5.78 13.79 18.68
N SER A 43 -5.31 14.89 18.09
CA SER A 43 -6.07 16.15 18.04
C SER A 43 -7.31 16.08 17.13
N ALA A 44 -7.27 15.27 16.08
CA ALA A 44 -8.37 15.14 15.12
C ALA A 44 -9.43 14.13 15.55
N THR A 45 -9.08 13.12 16.35
CA THR A 45 -9.98 12.05 16.78
C THR A 45 -11.35 12.56 17.29
N PRO A 46 -11.44 13.57 18.18
CA PRO A 46 -12.75 14.04 18.65
C PRO A 46 -13.64 14.57 17.53
N LYS A 47 -13.08 15.34 16.58
CA LYS A 47 -13.81 15.87 15.43
C LYS A 47 -14.24 14.78 14.46
N VAL A 48 -13.40 13.76 14.28
CA VAL A 48 -13.74 12.59 13.46
C VAL A 48 -14.89 11.81 14.09
N LEU A 49 -14.87 11.59 15.41
CA LEU A 49 -15.97 10.92 16.12
C LEU A 49 -17.28 11.71 16.01
N GLU A 50 -17.24 13.03 16.23
CA GLU A 50 -18.39 13.92 16.03
C GLU A 50 -18.92 13.83 14.58
N PHE A 51 -18.04 13.85 13.59
CA PHE A 51 -18.43 13.69 12.19
C PHE A 51 -19.09 12.33 11.91
N LEU A 52 -18.51 11.23 12.41
CA LEU A 52 -19.06 9.89 12.24
C LEU A 52 -20.43 9.73 12.91
N ASP A 53 -20.68 10.47 13.99
CA ASP A 53 -21.98 10.49 14.65
C ASP A 53 -23.00 11.47 14.03
N SER A 54 -22.55 12.33 13.12
CA SER A 54 -23.40 13.34 12.51
C SER A 54 -24.57 12.74 11.73
N GLN A 55 -25.70 13.45 11.71
CA GLN A 55 -26.89 13.06 10.95
C GLN A 55 -26.57 12.76 9.47
N LEU A 56 -25.63 13.52 8.88
CA LEU A 56 -25.20 13.31 7.49
C LEU A 56 -24.60 11.91 7.30
N VAL A 57 -23.63 11.51 8.13
CA VAL A 57 -23.00 10.18 8.05
C VAL A 57 -24.03 9.10 8.34
N ARG A 58 -24.79 9.24 9.44
CA ARG A 58 -25.82 8.26 9.85
C ARG A 58 -26.84 8.00 8.76
N GLN A 59 -27.40 9.05 8.15
CA GLN A 59 -28.36 8.90 7.04
C GLN A 59 -27.73 8.29 5.80
N THR A 60 -26.46 8.59 5.52
CA THR A 60 -25.75 8.01 4.37
C THR A 60 -25.53 6.52 4.58
N LEU A 61 -25.08 6.12 5.76
CA LEU A 61 -24.87 4.71 6.12
C LEU A 61 -26.20 3.94 6.12
N ARG A 62 -27.31 4.50 6.62
CA ARG A 62 -28.64 3.85 6.51
C ARG A 62 -29.05 3.54 5.08
N HIS A 63 -28.51 4.27 4.10
CA HIS A 63 -28.82 4.05 2.69
C HIS A 63 -27.93 3.01 2.01
N CYS A 64 -26.64 2.91 2.37
CA CYS A 64 -25.68 2.05 1.65
C CYS A 64 -25.09 0.90 2.48
N CYS A 65 -25.09 1.01 3.80
CA CYS A 65 -24.42 0.11 4.75
C CYS A 65 -25.23 0.06 6.06
N GLU A 66 -26.42 -0.55 6.02
CA GLU A 66 -27.31 -0.63 7.19
C GLU A 66 -26.61 -1.25 8.40
N ASP A 67 -25.68 -2.18 8.17
CA ASP A 67 -24.86 -2.81 9.20
C ASP A 67 -23.98 -1.84 9.99
N LEU A 68 -23.65 -0.69 9.41
CA LEU A 68 -22.80 0.35 10.01
C LEU A 68 -23.59 1.52 10.58
N ALA A 69 -24.84 1.69 10.16
CA ALA A 69 -25.64 2.88 10.44
C ALA A 69 -25.82 3.15 11.94
N GLU A 70 -26.07 2.09 12.71
CA GLU A 70 -26.34 2.14 14.15
C GLU A 70 -25.10 1.86 15.01
N GLU A 71 -23.93 1.63 14.40
CA GLU A 71 -22.70 1.41 15.17
C GLU A 71 -22.22 2.70 15.86
N PRO A 72 -21.81 2.66 17.14
CA PRO A 72 -21.20 3.81 17.79
C PRO A 72 -20.01 4.37 16.99
N ALA A 73 -19.84 5.69 16.99
CA ALA A 73 -18.77 6.35 16.21
C ALA A 73 -17.37 5.82 16.55
N GLU A 74 -17.12 5.47 17.82
CA GLU A 74 -15.87 4.86 18.28
C GLU A 74 -15.66 3.47 17.68
N SER A 75 -16.74 2.70 17.51
CA SER A 75 -16.68 1.39 16.85
C SER A 75 -16.32 1.56 15.38
N LEU A 76 -17.02 2.46 14.68
CA LEU A 76 -16.76 2.77 13.28
C LEU A 76 -15.32 3.23 13.05
N LEU A 77 -14.82 4.16 13.87
CA LEU A 77 -13.43 4.64 13.77
C LEU A 77 -12.42 3.53 14.06
N ARG A 78 -12.68 2.66 15.04
CA ARG A 78 -11.82 1.50 15.33
C ARG A 78 -11.79 0.52 14.16
N ARG A 79 -12.93 0.23 13.54
CA ARG A 79 -13.02 -0.63 12.34
C ARG A 79 -12.29 0.02 11.15
N TYR A 80 -12.45 1.33 10.95
CA TYR A 80 -11.73 2.09 9.93
C TYR A 80 -10.21 2.00 10.10
N ARG A 81 -9.70 2.23 11.32
CA ARG A 81 -8.26 2.09 11.62
C ARG A 81 -7.76 0.66 11.42
N ALA A 82 -8.59 -0.34 11.72
CA ALA A 82 -8.24 -1.74 11.48
C ALA A 82 -8.15 -2.05 9.97
N GLU A 83 -9.12 -1.58 9.19
CA GLU A 83 -9.11 -1.70 7.74
C GLU A 83 -7.91 -0.97 7.13
N ALA A 84 -7.60 0.25 7.58
CA ALA A 84 -6.41 0.97 7.11
C ALA A 84 -5.10 0.20 7.32
N ARG A 85 -4.98 -0.60 8.38
CA ARG A 85 -3.80 -1.46 8.58
C ARG A 85 -3.81 -2.73 7.74
N ALA A 86 -4.98 -3.19 7.30
CA ALA A 86 -5.16 -4.45 6.57
C ALA A 86 -5.27 -4.26 5.05
N ALA A 87 -5.69 -3.07 4.61
CA ALA A 87 -5.89 -2.74 3.21
C ALA A 87 -4.58 -2.89 2.42
N GLU A 88 -4.74 -3.21 1.13
CA GLU A 88 -3.62 -3.48 0.25
C GLU A 88 -2.82 -2.21 0.00
N LEU A 89 -1.49 -2.34 0.02
CA LEU A 89 -0.54 -1.31 -0.34
C LEU A 89 -0.06 -1.61 -1.75
N ALA A 90 -0.63 -0.93 -2.74
CA ALA A 90 -0.60 -1.34 -4.14
C ALA A 90 0.16 -0.34 -5.01
N HIS A 91 1.20 -0.80 -5.71
CA HIS A 91 1.93 -0.01 -6.69
C HIS A 91 1.68 -0.57 -8.09
N ALA A 92 1.06 0.23 -8.94
CA ALA A 92 0.89 -0.10 -10.35
C ALA A 92 2.07 0.45 -11.17
N PHE A 93 2.56 -0.38 -12.08
CA PHE A 93 3.69 -0.10 -12.94
C PHE A 93 3.47 -0.73 -14.33
N PRO A 94 4.11 -0.22 -15.39
CA PRO A 94 3.90 -0.72 -16.73
C PRO A 94 4.67 -2.03 -16.96
N ALA A 95 4.13 -2.94 -17.75
CA ALA A 95 4.75 -4.21 -18.07
C ALA A 95 6.05 -4.02 -18.85
N THR A 96 6.11 -2.96 -19.66
CA THR A 96 7.26 -2.55 -20.48
C THR A 96 7.46 -1.04 -20.40
N SER A 97 8.64 -0.54 -20.79
CA SER A 97 8.97 0.89 -20.74
C SER A 97 8.36 1.73 -21.87
N ILE A 98 7.67 1.10 -22.83
CA ILE A 98 7.22 1.78 -24.04
C ILE A 98 5.93 2.57 -23.77
N GLY A 99 6.00 3.90 -23.92
CA GLY A 99 4.82 4.76 -23.99
C GLY A 99 4.14 5.04 -22.64
N ALA A 100 4.75 4.64 -21.52
CA ALA A 100 4.26 5.03 -20.21
C ALA A 100 4.37 6.55 -20.02
N MET A 101 3.31 7.17 -19.49
CA MET A 101 3.31 8.60 -19.15
C MET A 101 4.38 8.93 -18.09
N TRP A 102 4.73 7.93 -17.29
CA TRP A 102 5.68 8.02 -16.19
C TRP A 102 6.69 6.89 -16.33
N PRO A 103 7.99 7.16 -16.44
CA PRO A 103 8.98 6.10 -16.34
C PRO A 103 8.95 5.57 -14.91
N ASP A 104 8.68 4.27 -14.82
CA ASP A 104 8.58 3.50 -13.60
C ASP A 104 9.18 2.11 -13.86
N VAL A 105 9.26 1.28 -12.83
CA VAL A 105 9.78 -0.07 -12.94
C VAL A 105 8.95 -0.91 -13.92
N THR A 106 9.59 -1.88 -14.58
CA THR A 106 8.95 -2.81 -15.52
C THR A 106 9.08 -4.26 -15.06
N ILE A 107 8.36 -5.20 -15.70
CA ILE A 107 8.47 -6.63 -15.36
C ILE A 107 9.93 -7.10 -15.44
N ASP A 108 10.67 -6.66 -16.46
CA ASP A 108 12.06 -7.05 -16.69
C ASP A 108 13.00 -6.51 -15.58
N GLU A 109 12.77 -5.29 -15.12
CA GLU A 109 13.55 -4.68 -14.04
C GLU A 109 13.22 -5.34 -12.68
N VAL A 110 11.94 -5.56 -12.36
CA VAL A 110 11.55 -6.32 -11.14
C VAL A 110 12.10 -7.76 -11.19
N HIS A 111 12.23 -8.35 -12.38
CA HIS A 111 12.83 -9.66 -12.53
C HIS A 111 14.32 -9.66 -12.16
N LYS A 112 15.06 -8.62 -12.54
CA LYS A 112 16.53 -8.53 -12.37
C LYS A 112 16.95 -8.04 -10.99
N GLU A 113 16.25 -7.08 -10.42
CA GLU A 113 16.73 -6.37 -9.24
C GLU A 113 16.36 -7.06 -7.91
N PRO A 114 17.23 -7.11 -6.91
CA PRO A 114 16.90 -7.70 -5.60
C PRO A 114 16.08 -6.79 -4.67
N TRP A 115 15.65 -5.61 -5.14
CA TRP A 115 14.74 -4.71 -4.43
C TRP A 115 13.74 -4.09 -5.42
N PHE A 116 12.66 -3.53 -4.90
CA PHE A 116 11.66 -2.83 -5.72
C PHE A 116 12.16 -1.41 -6.03
N LEU A 117 12.42 -1.13 -7.31
CA LEU A 117 12.90 0.18 -7.76
C LEU A 117 11.81 1.24 -7.59
N ASN A 118 12.20 2.45 -7.20
CA ASN A 118 11.33 3.61 -7.35
C ASN A 118 11.44 4.22 -8.75
N GLU A 119 10.52 5.14 -9.06
CA GLU A 119 10.42 5.79 -10.37
C GLU A 119 11.67 6.59 -10.79
N TRP A 120 12.53 6.97 -9.83
CA TRP A 120 13.78 7.70 -10.10
C TRP A 120 14.91 6.74 -10.45
N GLN A 121 15.01 5.62 -9.73
CA GLN A 121 15.97 4.55 -10.03
C GLN A 121 15.63 3.89 -11.37
N ALA A 122 14.36 3.55 -11.62
CA ALA A 122 13.90 3.05 -12.91
C ALA A 122 14.19 4.06 -14.04
N GLY A 123 13.89 5.35 -13.81
CA GLY A 123 14.24 6.41 -14.76
C GLY A 123 15.73 6.47 -15.11
N LEU A 124 16.63 6.21 -14.15
CA LEU A 124 18.07 6.19 -14.40
C LEU A 124 18.49 4.99 -15.26
N LEU A 125 17.91 3.82 -15.02
CA LEU A 125 18.14 2.62 -15.85
C LEU A 125 17.62 2.82 -17.28
N GLN A 126 16.48 3.50 -17.41
CA GLN A 126 15.80 3.76 -18.67
C GLN A 126 16.32 5.00 -19.40
N GLN A 127 17.32 5.70 -18.85
CA GLN A 127 17.88 6.94 -19.39
C GLN A 127 16.81 8.02 -19.63
N SER A 128 15.85 8.10 -18.71
CA SER A 128 14.74 9.05 -18.77
C SER A 128 15.23 10.49 -18.64
N ASN A 129 14.50 11.41 -19.28
CA ASN A 129 14.73 12.83 -19.07
C ASN A 129 14.05 13.28 -17.76
N PHE A 130 14.85 13.71 -16.78
CA PHE A 130 14.37 14.26 -15.51
C PHE A 130 14.06 15.76 -15.58
N SER A 131 14.36 16.43 -16.69
CA SER A 131 14.12 17.87 -16.82
C SER A 131 12.66 18.18 -17.10
N GLY A 132 11.97 18.80 -16.13
CA GLY A 132 10.67 19.41 -16.31
C GLY A 132 9.48 18.45 -16.32
N GLY A 133 8.33 18.98 -16.73
CA GLY A 133 7.11 18.23 -16.91
C GLY A 133 6.65 17.51 -15.63
N PRO A 134 6.04 16.32 -15.77
CA PRO A 134 5.46 15.62 -14.63
C PRO A 134 6.49 15.19 -13.56
N LYS A 135 7.75 14.94 -13.94
CA LYS A 135 8.82 14.64 -12.96
C LYS A 135 9.20 15.84 -12.10
N ALA A 136 9.17 17.06 -12.63
CA ALA A 136 9.39 18.25 -11.81
C ALA A 136 8.31 18.42 -10.73
N VAL A 137 7.05 18.05 -11.05
CA VAL A 137 5.97 18.01 -10.06
C VAL A 137 6.26 16.99 -8.99
N ASN A 138 6.61 15.75 -9.36
CA ASN A 138 6.91 14.69 -8.40
C ASN A 138 8.08 15.07 -7.49
N ASP A 139 9.14 15.65 -8.03
CA ASP A 139 10.28 16.10 -7.22
C ASP A 139 9.85 17.18 -6.22
N LEU A 140 9.16 18.22 -6.68
CA LEU A 140 8.67 19.30 -5.83
C LEU A 140 7.74 18.78 -4.73
N THR A 141 6.79 17.92 -5.08
CA THR A 141 5.87 17.28 -4.16
C THR A 141 6.62 16.45 -3.12
N GLN A 142 7.60 15.65 -3.52
CA GLN A 142 8.44 14.88 -2.60
C GLN A 142 9.24 15.77 -1.65
N GLN A 143 9.73 16.91 -2.12
CA GLN A 143 10.44 17.86 -1.27
C GLN A 143 9.49 18.55 -0.27
N GLN A 144 8.38 19.11 -0.75
CA GLN A 144 7.50 19.96 0.07
C GLN A 144 6.60 19.16 1.00
N ILE A 145 6.04 18.04 0.53
CA ILE A 145 5.10 17.24 1.33
C ILE A 145 5.85 16.19 2.16
N TYR A 146 6.77 15.46 1.51
CA TYR A 146 7.43 14.32 2.14
C TYR A 146 8.74 14.69 2.85
N GLY A 147 9.35 15.83 2.56
CA GLY A 147 10.62 16.26 3.14
C GLY A 147 11.84 15.59 2.52
N CYS A 148 11.71 15.03 1.31
CA CYS A 148 12.86 14.51 0.55
C CYS A 148 13.85 15.65 0.24
N ARG A 149 15.14 15.33 0.18
CA ARG A 149 16.16 16.31 -0.21
C ARG A 149 16.04 16.66 -1.69
N PRO A 150 16.27 17.93 -2.08
CA PRO A 150 16.43 18.28 -3.49
C PRO A 150 17.61 17.54 -4.10
N PHE A 151 17.55 17.29 -5.41
CA PHE A 151 18.69 16.78 -6.15
C PHE A 151 19.78 17.85 -6.30
N ALA A 152 21.04 17.45 -6.29
CA ALA A 152 22.17 18.36 -6.46
C ALA A 152 22.31 18.92 -7.89
N GLY A 153 21.66 18.29 -8.88
CA GLY A 153 21.75 18.67 -10.30
C GLY A 153 20.41 18.60 -11.03
N THR A 154 20.46 18.57 -12.37
CA THR A 154 19.27 18.50 -13.24
C THR A 154 18.53 17.15 -13.21
N GLY A 155 19.11 16.17 -12.52
CA GLY A 155 18.53 14.86 -12.26
C GLY A 155 19.26 14.20 -11.10
N PRO A 156 18.72 13.10 -10.55
CA PRO A 156 19.34 12.39 -9.45
C PRO A 156 20.60 11.65 -9.87
N THR A 157 21.56 11.58 -8.95
CA THR A 157 22.50 10.46 -8.89
C THR A 157 21.79 9.19 -8.41
N TRP A 158 22.36 8.01 -8.62
CA TRP A 158 21.80 6.75 -8.10
C TRP A 158 21.55 6.79 -6.58
N LYS A 159 22.47 7.41 -5.83
CA LYS A 159 22.37 7.56 -4.38
C LYS A 159 21.18 8.44 -3.99
N GLU A 160 20.99 9.57 -4.67
CA GLU A 160 19.86 10.46 -4.42
C GLU A 160 18.53 9.83 -4.85
N ALA A 161 18.51 9.10 -5.97
CA ALA A 161 17.32 8.35 -6.41
C ALA A 161 16.92 7.30 -5.36
N ALA A 162 17.87 6.59 -4.77
CA ALA A 162 17.61 5.61 -3.71
C ALA A 162 17.04 6.21 -2.40
N GLU A 163 17.14 7.52 -2.22
CA GLU A 163 16.54 8.23 -1.07
C GLU A 163 15.09 8.68 -1.33
N ARG A 164 14.58 8.53 -2.56
CA ARG A 164 13.21 8.88 -2.93
C ARG A 164 12.20 7.78 -2.61
N LEU A 165 10.93 8.17 -2.56
CA LEU A 165 9.83 7.27 -2.23
C LEU A 165 9.34 6.46 -3.43
N ILE A 166 8.58 5.40 -3.15
CA ILE A 166 7.78 4.65 -4.13
C ILE A 166 6.33 5.11 -3.99
N TYR A 167 5.71 5.54 -5.09
CA TYR A 167 4.31 5.97 -5.09
C TYR A 167 3.38 4.78 -5.03
N ILE A 168 2.49 4.69 -4.03
CA ILE A 168 1.56 3.55 -3.92
C ILE A 168 0.17 4.01 -3.49
N ALA A 169 -0.85 3.29 -3.93
CA ALA A 169 -2.22 3.47 -3.47
C ALA A 169 -2.50 2.64 -2.21
N HIS A 170 -3.28 3.21 -1.30
CA HIS A 170 -3.90 2.50 -0.19
C HIS A 170 -5.28 2.03 -0.62
N ASN A 171 -5.44 0.72 -0.85
CA ASN A 171 -6.63 0.17 -1.48
C ASN A 171 -7.84 0.04 -0.51
N MET A 172 -8.22 1.13 0.15
CA MET A 172 -9.38 1.21 1.04
C MET A 172 -10.71 1.03 0.30
N LEU A 173 -10.73 1.22 -1.02
CA LEU A 173 -11.91 1.09 -1.89
C LEU A 173 -12.05 -0.31 -2.52
N ARG A 174 -11.21 -1.26 -2.10
CA ARG A 174 -11.20 -2.65 -2.59
C ARG A 174 -11.24 -2.74 -4.12
N LEU A 175 -10.46 -1.90 -4.80
CA LEU A 175 -10.25 -1.98 -6.23
C LEU A 175 -9.57 -3.31 -6.57
N ASP A 176 -10.10 -4.04 -7.55
CA ASP A 176 -9.52 -5.30 -8.00
C ASP A 176 -8.15 -5.16 -8.66
N PHE A 177 -7.75 -3.98 -9.10
CA PHE A 177 -6.39 -3.77 -9.56
C PHE A 177 -5.44 -3.27 -8.45
N GLY A 178 -5.96 -3.01 -7.24
CA GLY A 178 -5.20 -2.48 -6.11
C GLY A 178 -5.06 -0.95 -6.13
N SER A 179 -4.92 -0.40 -7.33
CA SER A 179 -4.76 1.04 -7.61
C SER A 179 -5.54 1.41 -8.88
N LEU A 180 -5.35 2.63 -9.38
CA LEU A 180 -5.93 3.05 -10.65
C LEU A 180 -5.17 2.43 -11.84
N PRO A 181 -5.87 1.72 -12.76
CA PRO A 181 -5.24 1.03 -13.89
C PRO A 181 -4.43 1.87 -14.88
N GLY A 182 -4.51 3.20 -14.86
CA GLY A 182 -3.67 3.98 -15.78
C GLY A 182 -2.35 4.49 -15.17
N PHE A 183 -2.00 4.02 -13.98
CA PHE A 183 -0.60 4.07 -13.51
C PHE A 183 0.24 2.89 -14.02
N GLY A 184 -0.41 1.82 -14.51
CA GLY A 184 0.27 0.63 -15.02
C GLY A 184 -0.70 -0.53 -15.26
N ASP A 185 -0.24 -1.55 -15.97
CA ASP A 185 -0.99 -2.78 -16.29
C ASP A 185 -0.55 -3.97 -15.41
N VAL A 186 0.44 -3.77 -14.54
CA VAL A 186 0.82 -4.69 -13.46
C VAL A 186 0.75 -3.96 -12.13
N THR A 187 0.28 -4.63 -11.07
CA THR A 187 0.33 -4.13 -9.70
C THR A 187 1.11 -5.08 -8.81
N ALA A 188 2.09 -4.55 -8.06
CA ALA A 188 2.67 -5.23 -6.91
C ALA A 188 1.91 -4.83 -5.64
N VAL A 189 1.47 -5.83 -4.87
CA VAL A 189 0.90 -5.59 -3.53
C VAL A 189 1.95 -5.90 -2.49
N PHE A 190 2.33 -4.90 -1.68
CA PHE A 190 3.37 -5.05 -0.67
C PHE A 190 2.88 -5.79 0.57
N ASN A 191 3.81 -6.50 1.21
CA ASN A 191 3.62 -7.11 2.52
C ASN A 191 3.64 -6.02 3.60
N THR A 192 2.45 -5.60 4.05
CA THR A 192 2.25 -4.52 5.00
C THR A 192 3.09 -4.65 6.27
N THR A 193 3.33 -5.87 6.77
CA THR A 193 4.15 -6.08 7.97
C THR A 193 5.61 -5.65 7.74
N LEU A 194 6.16 -5.94 6.56
CA LEU A 194 7.56 -5.64 6.23
C LEU A 194 7.76 -4.18 5.85
N VAL A 195 6.75 -3.55 5.24
CA VAL A 195 6.84 -2.15 4.81
C VAL A 195 6.20 -1.16 5.79
N ARG A 196 5.70 -1.61 6.94
CA ARG A 196 4.94 -0.77 7.88
C ARG A 196 5.67 0.51 8.29
N ASP A 197 6.95 0.37 8.64
CA ASP A 197 7.79 1.47 9.15
C ASP A 197 8.43 2.33 8.02
N MET A 198 7.91 2.21 6.80
CA MET A 198 8.23 3.10 5.68
C MET A 198 6.99 3.74 5.04
N VAL A 199 5.77 3.42 5.49
CA VAL A 199 4.53 3.92 4.88
C VAL A 199 4.15 5.30 5.41
N LEU A 200 4.15 6.30 4.53
CA LEU A 200 3.60 7.63 4.77
C LEU A 200 2.33 7.84 3.95
N ILE A 201 1.27 8.34 4.60
CA ILE A 201 -0.05 8.41 3.99
C ILE A 201 -0.44 9.87 3.76
N ALA A 202 -0.85 10.21 2.54
CA ALA A 202 -1.50 11.46 2.17
C ALA A 202 -3.01 11.23 1.96
N PRO A 203 -3.85 12.26 2.16
CA PRO A 203 -5.30 12.11 2.04
C PRO A 203 -5.79 11.99 0.59
N HIS A 204 -4.89 12.14 -0.40
CA HIS A 204 -5.20 12.15 -1.83
C HIS A 204 -3.91 11.94 -2.64
N ASP A 205 -4.04 11.71 -3.94
CA ASP A 205 -2.95 11.75 -4.93
C ASP A 205 -2.13 13.05 -4.78
N THR A 206 -0.85 12.90 -4.42
CA THR A 206 0.00 14.07 -4.15
C THR A 206 0.59 14.70 -5.41
N GLY A 207 0.57 14.00 -6.55
CA GLY A 207 0.86 14.60 -7.84
C GLY A 207 -0.20 15.64 -8.21
N GLN A 208 -1.48 15.28 -8.08
CA GLN A 208 -2.60 16.20 -8.27
C GLN A 208 -2.62 17.32 -7.24
N TYR A 209 -2.38 17.01 -5.97
CA TYR A 209 -2.24 18.04 -4.94
C TYR A 209 -1.09 19.00 -5.26
N GLY A 210 0.08 18.49 -5.67
CA GLY A 210 1.22 19.31 -6.08
C GLY A 210 0.86 20.26 -7.22
N MET A 211 0.20 19.74 -8.26
CA MET A 211 -0.27 20.57 -9.37
C MET A 211 -1.30 21.61 -8.94
N ALA A 212 -2.27 21.25 -8.10
CA ALA A 212 -3.45 22.08 -7.77
C ALA A 212 -3.29 22.99 -6.56
N CYS A 213 -2.33 22.72 -5.68
CA CYS A 213 -2.21 23.39 -4.40
C CYS A 213 -0.82 23.98 -4.14
N LEU A 214 0.22 23.53 -4.87
CA LEU A 214 1.60 24.04 -4.75
C LEU A 214 2.02 24.91 -5.95
N HIS A 215 1.03 25.55 -6.61
CA HIS A 215 1.09 26.21 -7.92
C HIS A 215 2.33 27.08 -8.20
N GLU A 216 2.93 27.71 -7.19
CA GLU A 216 4.07 28.62 -7.39
C GLU A 216 5.35 27.91 -7.90
N GLY A 217 5.42 26.58 -7.81
CA GLY A 217 6.62 25.81 -8.20
C GLY A 217 6.48 24.88 -9.40
N VAL A 218 5.29 24.72 -10.00
CA VAL A 218 5.04 23.69 -11.03
C VAL A 218 5.24 24.26 -12.44
N PRO A 219 6.26 23.81 -13.21
CA PRO A 219 6.46 24.27 -14.57
C PRO A 219 5.45 23.63 -15.53
N GLY A 220 4.62 24.45 -16.20
CA GLY A 220 3.86 24.03 -17.39
C GLY A 220 2.37 24.38 -17.39
N ASN A 221 1.72 24.15 -18.54
CA ASN A 221 0.28 24.37 -18.77
C ASN A 221 -0.58 23.19 -18.27
N PHE A 222 -0.23 22.56 -17.15
CA PHE A 222 -1.12 21.57 -16.54
C PHE A 222 -2.21 22.31 -15.76
N THR A 223 -3.46 22.17 -16.20
CA THR A 223 -4.62 22.62 -15.42
C THR A 223 -5.15 21.42 -14.65
N PRO A 224 -4.73 21.22 -13.39
CA PRO A 224 -5.20 20.09 -12.60
C PRO A 224 -6.70 20.23 -12.31
N PRO A 225 -7.37 19.14 -11.94
CA PRO A 225 -8.68 19.24 -11.32
C PRO A 225 -8.61 20.20 -10.12
N PRO A 226 -9.63 21.07 -9.90
CA PRO A 226 -9.67 21.90 -8.72
C PRO A 226 -9.69 20.98 -7.52
N LEU A 227 -8.86 21.26 -6.53
CA LEU A 227 -8.89 20.59 -5.24
C LEU A 227 -9.20 21.63 -4.17
N ASN A 228 -9.90 21.21 -3.12
CA ASN A 228 -10.07 22.04 -1.94
C ASN A 228 -8.80 21.99 -1.08
N CYS A 229 -7.79 22.77 -1.47
CA CYS A 229 -6.47 22.81 -0.82
C CYS A 229 -6.51 23.18 0.66
N SER A 230 -7.58 23.86 1.11
CA SER A 230 -7.76 24.25 2.52
C SER A 230 -8.07 23.07 3.44
N THR A 231 -8.45 21.92 2.90
CA THR A 231 -8.85 20.73 3.68
C THR A 231 -7.68 20.03 4.33
N TRP A 232 -6.45 20.21 3.83
CA TRP A 232 -5.25 19.57 4.37
C TRP A 232 -4.19 20.61 4.78
N PRO A 233 -4.47 21.38 5.85
CA PRO A 233 -3.55 22.43 6.29
C PRO A 233 -2.27 21.83 6.85
N GLY A 234 -1.12 22.44 6.52
CA GLY A 234 0.19 22.05 7.04
C GLY A 234 0.73 20.72 6.53
N GLN A 235 0.01 20.05 5.62
CA GLN A 235 0.46 18.87 4.87
C GLN A 235 1.06 17.78 5.78
N VAL A 236 0.45 17.57 6.96
CA VAL A 236 0.91 16.52 7.87
C VAL A 236 0.49 15.18 7.29
N LEU A 237 1.48 14.33 7.02
CA LEU A 237 1.28 12.97 6.56
C LEU A 237 0.87 12.06 7.73
N GLY A 238 0.09 11.04 7.39
CA GLY A 238 -0.27 9.95 8.30
C GLY A 238 0.72 8.80 8.24
N THR A 239 0.50 7.83 9.11
CA THR A 239 1.10 6.49 9.06
C THR A 239 -0.01 5.46 9.22
N LEU A 240 0.27 4.17 8.99
CA LEU A 240 -0.72 3.09 9.19
C LEU A 240 -1.32 3.05 10.61
N ASP A 241 -0.62 3.60 11.60
CA ASP A 241 -1.08 3.68 13.00
C ASP A 241 -1.75 4.99 13.37
N HIS A 242 -1.49 6.05 12.61
CA HIS A 242 -1.90 7.41 12.94
C HIS A 242 -2.36 8.12 11.66
N LEU A 243 -3.64 7.93 11.29
CA LEU A 243 -4.22 8.53 10.08
C LEU A 243 -5.57 9.23 10.28
N ASP A 244 -6.11 9.33 11.51
CA ASP A 244 -7.39 10.00 11.76
C ASP A 244 -7.51 11.40 11.16
N HIS A 245 -6.45 12.19 11.23
CA HIS A 245 -6.42 13.56 10.72
C HIS A 245 -6.52 13.65 9.19
N LEU A 246 -6.44 12.51 8.47
CA LEU A 246 -6.59 12.41 7.02
C LEU A 246 -8.00 12.03 6.57
N ILE A 247 -8.85 11.53 7.47
CA ILE A 247 -10.20 11.05 7.12
C ILE A 247 -11.06 12.17 6.52
N LEU A 248 -11.16 13.30 7.22
CA LEU A 248 -11.93 14.45 6.71
C LEU A 248 -11.27 15.05 5.46
N PRO A 249 -9.95 15.35 5.44
CA PRO A 249 -9.32 15.83 4.21
C PRO A 249 -9.62 14.95 2.99
N ASN A 250 -9.51 13.62 3.09
CA ASN A 250 -9.81 12.70 2.00
C ASN A 250 -11.28 12.83 1.50
N LEU A 251 -12.24 12.92 2.41
CA LEU A 251 -13.67 13.06 2.05
C LEU A 251 -14.02 14.41 1.40
N TYR A 252 -13.31 15.47 1.80
CA TYR A 252 -13.60 16.86 1.39
C TYR A 252 -12.67 17.40 0.29
N MET A 253 -11.57 16.73 -0.05
CA MET A 253 -10.58 17.29 -0.98
C MET A 253 -11.12 17.49 -2.40
N ALA A 254 -11.92 16.54 -2.88
CA ALA A 254 -12.61 16.63 -4.16
C ALA A 254 -14.00 17.31 -4.08
N TYR A 255 -14.37 17.89 -2.92
CA TYR A 255 -15.70 18.45 -2.70
C TYR A 255 -15.84 19.88 -3.26
N ASN A 256 -17.02 20.17 -3.81
CA ASN A 256 -17.47 21.50 -4.25
C ASN A 256 -16.54 22.17 -5.29
N THR A 257 -15.94 21.36 -6.14
CA THR A 257 -15.22 21.82 -7.32
C THR A 257 -16.29 22.20 -8.35
N SER A 258 -16.98 23.33 -8.12
CA SER A 258 -17.95 23.93 -9.05
C SER A 258 -17.31 24.36 -10.37
N ALA A 259 -15.99 24.22 -10.49
CA ALA A 259 -15.32 24.44 -11.75
C ALA A 259 -15.82 23.41 -12.75
N THR A 260 -16.48 23.91 -13.79
CA THR A 260 -16.39 23.31 -15.12
C THR A 260 -14.90 23.08 -15.38
N LEU A 261 -14.45 21.84 -15.22
CA LEU A 261 -13.10 21.47 -15.60
C LEU A 261 -12.91 21.91 -17.05
N PRO A 262 -11.82 22.61 -17.40
CA PRO A 262 -11.55 22.91 -18.78
C PRO A 262 -11.57 21.60 -19.57
N PHE A 263 -12.23 21.69 -20.72
CA PHE A 263 -12.51 20.63 -21.67
C PHE A 263 -11.35 19.60 -21.74
N PRO A 264 -11.64 18.28 -21.70
CA PRO A 264 -12.92 17.66 -22.11
C PRO A 264 -13.92 17.35 -20.98
N PHE A 265 -13.63 17.73 -19.74
CA PHE A 265 -14.36 17.24 -18.57
C PHE A 265 -15.52 18.14 -18.12
N ASN A 266 -16.34 18.61 -19.06
CA ASN A 266 -17.51 19.46 -18.75
C ASN A 266 -18.68 18.65 -18.17
N THR A 267 -18.42 17.85 -17.14
CA THR A 267 -19.46 17.25 -16.31
C THR A 267 -19.27 17.72 -14.89
N SER A 268 -20.23 18.55 -14.47
CA SER A 268 -20.56 18.80 -13.08
C SER A 268 -21.11 17.52 -12.45
N GLY A 269 -20.26 16.51 -12.32
CA GLY A 269 -20.48 15.46 -11.34
C GLY A 269 -20.43 16.17 -9.99
N ASN A 270 -21.59 16.47 -9.41
CA ASN A 270 -21.68 17.13 -8.12
C ASN A 270 -21.22 16.13 -7.05
N LEU A 271 -19.90 15.97 -6.91
CA LEU A 271 -19.25 15.13 -5.90
C LEU A 271 -19.58 15.75 -4.56
N SER A 272 -20.64 15.22 -3.94
CA SER A 272 -21.02 15.57 -2.59
C SER A 272 -20.20 14.75 -1.59
N VAL A 273 -19.98 15.30 -0.39
CA VAL A 273 -19.41 14.55 0.74
C VAL A 273 -20.19 13.26 1.00
N ARG A 274 -21.51 13.27 0.76
CA ARG A 274 -22.38 12.09 0.83
C ARG A 274 -21.93 10.99 -0.14
N ASN A 275 -21.52 11.33 -1.36
CA ASN A 275 -20.98 10.38 -2.32
C ASN A 275 -19.64 9.81 -1.84
N SER A 276 -18.75 10.65 -1.29
CA SER A 276 -17.46 10.21 -0.75
C SER A 276 -17.63 9.27 0.45
N ILE A 277 -18.53 9.61 1.40
CA ILE A 277 -18.88 8.75 2.53
C ILE A 277 -19.39 7.40 2.04
N ARG A 278 -20.35 7.42 1.09
CA ARG A 278 -20.91 6.19 0.52
C ARG A 278 -19.83 5.35 -0.13
N ALA A 279 -19.01 5.93 -1.00
CA ALA A 279 -17.94 5.21 -1.70
C ALA A 279 -16.96 4.58 -0.70
N LEU A 280 -16.51 5.35 0.31
CA LEU A 280 -15.58 4.86 1.32
C LEU A 280 -16.16 3.68 2.11
N PHE A 281 -17.33 3.85 2.73
CA PHE A 281 -17.86 2.81 3.62
C PHE A 281 -18.41 1.60 2.86
N GLN A 282 -19.12 1.82 1.76
CA GLN A 282 -19.72 0.73 0.97
C GLN A 282 -18.67 -0.12 0.25
N ARG A 283 -17.53 0.47 -0.11
CA ARG A 283 -16.45 -0.25 -0.78
C ARG A 283 -15.32 -0.69 0.13
N SER A 284 -15.23 -0.22 1.37
CA SER A 284 -14.27 -0.75 2.35
C SER A 284 -14.67 -2.14 2.85
N ALA A 285 -13.73 -2.88 3.46
CA ALA A 285 -14.09 -4.12 4.18
C ALA A 285 -14.74 -3.85 5.55
N ILE A 286 -15.00 -2.57 5.88
CA ILE A 286 -15.76 -2.20 7.08
C ILE A 286 -17.23 -2.59 6.88
N SER A 287 -17.81 -2.45 5.69
CA SER A 287 -19.17 -2.94 5.46
C SER A 287 -19.21 -4.46 5.27
N LYS A 288 -20.31 -5.10 5.67
CA LYS A 288 -20.62 -6.50 5.38
C LYS A 288 -20.97 -6.78 3.91
N VAL A 289 -20.95 -5.77 3.03
CA VAL A 289 -21.14 -5.98 1.59
C VAL A 289 -20.11 -6.97 1.06
N ALA A 290 -20.60 -8.07 0.48
CA ALA A 290 -19.77 -9.08 -0.14
C ALA A 290 -18.94 -8.45 -1.27
N TYR A 291 -17.74 -8.99 -1.51
CA TYR A 291 -16.81 -8.39 -2.47
C TYR A 291 -17.42 -8.25 -3.87
N GLU A 292 -18.11 -9.30 -4.28
CA GLU A 292 -18.74 -9.48 -5.57
C GLU A 292 -19.95 -8.54 -5.77
N ASP A 293 -20.55 -8.10 -4.66
CA ASP A 293 -21.73 -7.23 -4.61
C ASP A 293 -21.39 -5.75 -4.39
N ILE A 294 -20.10 -5.40 -4.30
CA ILE A 294 -19.67 -3.99 -4.22
C ILE A 294 -20.14 -3.26 -5.50
N PRO A 295 -20.83 -2.11 -5.37
CA PRO A 295 -21.34 -1.39 -6.53
C PRO A 295 -20.19 -0.82 -7.38
N PRO A 296 -20.40 -0.65 -8.69
CA PRO A 296 -19.45 0.01 -9.56
C PRO A 296 -19.05 1.40 -9.07
N LEU A 297 -17.79 1.74 -9.29
CA LEU A 297 -17.21 3.03 -8.97
C LEU A 297 -17.11 3.86 -10.23
N ASP A 298 -17.50 5.13 -10.18
CA ASP A 298 -17.20 6.07 -11.25
C ASP A 298 -15.72 6.50 -11.20
N PHE A 299 -15.26 7.09 -12.30
CA PHE A 299 -13.89 7.58 -12.41
C PHE A 299 -13.48 8.47 -11.24
N TRP A 300 -14.28 9.45 -10.87
CA TRP A 300 -13.91 10.42 -9.84
C TRP A 300 -13.86 9.81 -8.45
N ALA A 301 -14.79 8.93 -8.13
CA ALA A 301 -14.79 8.22 -6.86
C ALA A 301 -13.58 7.27 -6.75
N SER A 302 -13.03 6.79 -7.86
CA SER A 302 -11.78 6.02 -7.86
C SER A 302 -10.54 6.85 -7.49
N PHE A 303 -10.56 8.16 -7.73
CA PHE A 303 -9.48 9.09 -7.32
C PHE A 303 -9.53 9.46 -5.83
N GLN A 304 -10.56 9.05 -5.09
CA GLN A 304 -10.68 9.31 -3.65
C GLN A 304 -9.85 8.34 -2.78
N PHE A 305 -8.80 7.74 -3.33
CA PHE A 305 -7.90 6.86 -2.58
C PHE A 305 -6.98 7.66 -1.65
N LEU A 306 -6.50 7.01 -0.59
CA LEU A 306 -5.37 7.53 0.18
C LEU A 306 -4.08 7.09 -0.51
N GLU A 307 -3.13 8.01 -0.68
CA GLU A 307 -1.82 7.69 -1.26
C GLU A 307 -0.86 7.28 -0.11
N ALA A 308 -0.31 6.07 -0.11
CA ALA A 308 0.40 5.47 1.04
C ALA A 308 1.88 5.16 0.77
N ASN A 309 2.59 6.12 0.18
CA ASN A 309 3.95 5.96 -0.35
C ASN A 309 4.97 5.34 0.60
N LEU A 310 5.93 4.60 0.04
CA LEU A 310 7.01 3.95 0.77
C LEU A 310 8.27 4.83 0.78
N LEU A 311 8.70 5.27 1.96
CA LEU A 311 9.96 5.95 2.18
C LEU A 311 11.09 4.92 2.43
N GLY A 312 11.41 4.14 1.40
CA GLY A 312 12.40 3.07 1.45
C GLY A 312 12.53 2.29 0.13
N ASN A 313 13.36 1.24 0.15
CA ASN A 313 13.68 0.34 -0.95
C ASN A 313 13.30 -1.11 -0.55
N PRO A 314 12.03 -1.53 -0.71
CA PRO A 314 11.54 -2.84 -0.28
C PRO A 314 12.34 -4.00 -0.89
N ARG A 315 12.66 -5.03 -0.09
CA ARG A 315 13.48 -6.17 -0.50
C ARG A 315 12.66 -7.22 -1.24
N LEU A 316 13.23 -7.81 -2.28
CA LEU A 316 12.59 -8.89 -3.02
C LEU A 316 13.27 -10.24 -2.69
N PRO A 317 12.49 -11.33 -2.56
CA PRO A 317 11.06 -11.40 -2.86
C PRO A 317 10.12 -10.99 -1.71
N GLU A 318 10.62 -10.79 -0.48
CA GLU A 318 9.79 -10.83 0.73
C GLU A 318 8.80 -9.68 0.86
N SER A 319 9.17 -8.47 0.42
CA SER A 319 8.35 -7.29 0.58
C SER A 319 7.14 -7.25 -0.35
N VAL A 320 7.06 -8.10 -1.38
CA VAL A 320 5.89 -8.23 -2.25
C VAL A 320 5.10 -9.46 -1.83
N LYS A 321 3.81 -9.27 -1.54
CA LYS A 321 2.90 -10.33 -1.11
C LYS A 321 2.32 -11.10 -2.29
N TYR A 322 1.96 -10.41 -3.37
CA TYR A 322 1.48 -10.99 -4.63
C TYR A 322 1.49 -9.94 -5.75
N LEU A 323 1.32 -10.42 -6.99
CA LEU A 323 1.13 -9.58 -8.17
C LEU A 323 -0.32 -9.63 -8.66
N ILE A 324 -0.73 -8.56 -9.33
CA ILE A 324 -2.00 -8.47 -10.05
C ILE A 324 -1.70 -8.04 -11.50
N GLY A 325 -2.13 -8.81 -12.49
CA GLY A 325 -2.13 -8.39 -13.88
C GLY A 325 -3.47 -7.79 -14.29
N ASN A 326 -3.44 -6.73 -15.07
CA ASN A 326 -4.65 -6.19 -15.70
C ASN A 326 -5.09 -7.13 -16.83
N PHE A 327 -6.25 -7.77 -16.67
CA PHE A 327 -6.73 -8.73 -17.66
C PHE A 327 -6.94 -8.10 -19.04
N GLN A 328 -7.49 -6.89 -19.08
CA GLN A 328 -7.83 -6.21 -20.33
C GLN A 328 -6.60 -5.75 -21.10
N GLU A 329 -5.50 -5.44 -20.41
CA GLU A 329 -4.29 -4.94 -21.06
C GLU A 329 -3.37 -6.10 -21.49
N ILE A 330 -3.02 -7.01 -20.57
CA ILE A 330 -1.89 -7.94 -20.79
C ILE A 330 -2.26 -9.43 -20.75
N PHE A 331 -3.49 -9.82 -20.41
CA PHE A 331 -3.88 -11.24 -20.48
C PHE A 331 -3.98 -11.71 -21.94
N GLY A 332 -3.40 -12.86 -22.26
CA GLY A 332 -3.32 -13.33 -23.64
C GLY A 332 -2.22 -12.66 -24.48
N THR A 333 -1.26 -11.96 -23.85
CA THR A 333 -0.14 -11.30 -24.55
C THR A 333 1.23 -11.84 -24.11
N PRO A 334 2.32 -11.55 -24.84
CA PRO A 334 3.68 -11.87 -24.41
C PRO A 334 4.05 -11.26 -23.04
N GLU A 335 3.58 -10.05 -22.75
CA GLU A 335 3.76 -9.35 -21.47
C GLU A 335 3.06 -10.08 -20.33
N GLY A 336 1.83 -10.56 -20.54
CA GLY A 336 1.13 -11.39 -19.57
C GLY A 336 1.87 -12.68 -19.26
N ARG A 337 2.47 -13.33 -20.28
CA ARG A 337 3.35 -14.49 -20.05
C ARG A 337 4.64 -14.10 -19.31
N ALA A 338 5.17 -12.91 -19.56
CA ALA A 338 6.32 -12.39 -18.82
C ALA A 338 5.97 -12.20 -17.33
N LEU A 339 4.77 -11.72 -17.03
CA LEU A 339 4.26 -11.58 -15.67
C LEU A 339 4.12 -12.94 -14.97
N GLN A 340 3.57 -13.96 -15.65
CA GLN A 340 3.52 -15.33 -15.12
C GLN A 340 4.91 -15.87 -14.77
N ARG A 341 5.91 -15.63 -15.63
CA ARG A 341 7.30 -16.04 -15.39
C ARG A 341 7.92 -15.28 -14.22
N LEU A 342 7.67 -13.98 -14.10
CA LEU A 342 8.12 -13.18 -12.95
C LEU A 342 7.53 -13.71 -11.65
N ALA A 343 6.21 -13.95 -11.61
CA ALA A 343 5.52 -14.49 -10.44
C ALA A 343 6.10 -15.85 -10.01
N ALA A 344 6.29 -16.76 -10.97
CA ALA A 344 6.91 -18.06 -10.72
C ALA A 344 8.35 -17.93 -10.22
N HIS A 345 9.15 -17.04 -10.83
CA HIS A 345 10.55 -16.81 -10.44
C HIS A 345 10.68 -16.29 -9.00
N ARG A 346 9.77 -15.41 -8.57
CA ARG A 346 9.79 -14.77 -7.25
C ARG A 346 8.95 -15.50 -6.20
N ALA A 347 8.33 -16.61 -6.57
CA ALA A 347 7.41 -17.35 -5.71
C ALA A 347 6.23 -16.50 -5.21
N TRP A 348 5.68 -15.65 -6.07
CA TRP A 348 4.55 -14.80 -5.75
C TRP A 348 3.25 -15.39 -6.32
N PRO A 349 2.15 -15.39 -5.54
CA PRO A 349 0.83 -15.56 -6.12
C PRO A 349 0.57 -14.50 -7.20
N LEU A 350 -0.12 -14.88 -8.27
CA LEU A 350 -0.55 -13.97 -9.33
C LEU A 350 -2.07 -14.01 -9.44
N PHE A 351 -2.67 -12.82 -9.50
CA PHE A 351 -4.10 -12.63 -9.73
C PHE A 351 -4.32 -11.82 -11.00
N TRP A 352 -5.49 -11.96 -11.60
CA TRP A 352 -5.90 -11.20 -12.78
C TRP A 352 -7.12 -10.35 -12.44
N ALA A 353 -6.97 -9.03 -12.51
CA ALA A 353 -8.06 -8.09 -12.29
C ALA A 353 -8.94 -8.01 -13.53
N VAL A 354 -10.24 -8.24 -13.36
CA VAL A 354 -11.22 -8.33 -14.46
C VAL A 354 -11.91 -6.98 -14.73
N GLY A 355 -11.93 -6.10 -13.72
CA GLY A 355 -12.53 -4.77 -13.80
C GLY A 355 -12.05 -3.99 -15.02
N SER A 356 -12.99 -3.26 -15.62
CA SER A 356 -12.74 -2.53 -16.85
C SER A 356 -11.74 -1.41 -16.63
N TYR A 357 -10.73 -1.36 -17.50
CA TYR A 357 -9.79 -0.25 -17.61
C TYR A 357 -10.60 1.01 -17.87
N MET A 358 -10.34 2.05 -17.08
CA MET A 358 -10.81 3.39 -17.42
C MET A 358 -9.76 4.00 -18.35
N PRO A 359 -10.02 4.07 -19.67
CA PRO A 359 -9.07 4.70 -20.56
C PRO A 359 -8.84 6.14 -20.13
N PHE A 360 -7.57 6.51 -20.05
CA PHE A 360 -7.15 7.91 -19.91
C PHE A 360 -7.53 8.79 -21.11
N GLN A 361 -8.39 8.31 -22.01
CA GLN A 361 -9.09 9.11 -23.01
C GLN A 361 -10.13 9.99 -22.28
N PRO A 362 -9.91 11.31 -22.14
CA PRO A 362 -10.76 12.19 -21.34
C PRO A 362 -12.26 12.12 -21.66
N LYS A 363 -12.58 11.90 -22.94
CA LYS A 363 -13.96 11.80 -23.44
C LYS A 363 -14.68 10.53 -22.96
N GLN A 364 -13.94 9.51 -22.54
CA GLN A 364 -14.46 8.22 -22.08
C GLN A 364 -14.44 8.10 -20.56
N MET A 365 -13.77 8.99 -19.81
CA MET A 365 -13.73 8.89 -18.34
C MET A 365 -15.06 9.28 -17.70
N VAL A 366 -15.76 10.23 -18.32
CA VAL A 366 -17.01 10.78 -17.82
C VAL A 366 -18.14 9.78 -18.02
N ASN A 367 -18.84 9.42 -16.94
CA ASN A 367 -19.93 8.43 -16.87
C ASN A 367 -19.50 6.97 -17.05
N THR A 368 -18.20 6.67 -17.10
CA THR A 368 -17.74 5.29 -17.04
C THR A 368 -17.73 4.84 -15.59
N THR A 369 -18.47 3.78 -15.32
CA THR A 369 -18.42 3.07 -14.04
C THR A 369 -17.73 1.74 -14.29
N THR A 370 -16.86 1.35 -13.37
CA THR A 370 -16.21 0.04 -13.39
C THR A 370 -16.55 -0.70 -12.11
N ALA A 371 -16.92 -1.98 -12.23
CA ALA A 371 -17.20 -2.81 -11.07
C ALA A 371 -15.98 -2.87 -10.13
N SER A 372 -14.79 -3.01 -10.74
CA SER A 372 -13.47 -3.05 -10.08
C SER A 372 -13.46 -3.84 -8.78
N ASN A 373 -14.08 -5.01 -8.78
CA ASN A 373 -14.27 -5.85 -7.62
C ASN A 373 -14.17 -7.35 -7.97
N GLN A 374 -13.42 -7.71 -9.01
CA GLN A 374 -13.28 -9.10 -9.45
C GLN A 374 -11.83 -9.45 -9.78
N ARG A 375 -11.34 -10.51 -9.12
CA ARG A 375 -10.04 -11.11 -9.41
C ARG A 375 -10.21 -12.62 -9.55
N PHE A 376 -9.41 -13.25 -10.38
CA PHE A 376 -9.19 -14.68 -10.33
C PHE A 376 -7.72 -15.01 -10.17
N ALA A 377 -7.42 -16.10 -9.48
CA ALA A 377 -6.05 -16.54 -9.25
C ALA A 377 -5.51 -17.25 -10.50
N ASP A 378 -4.26 -17.01 -10.83
CA ASP A 378 -3.55 -17.73 -11.89
C ASP A 378 -3.23 -19.16 -11.39
N PRO A 379 -3.77 -20.22 -12.02
CA PRO A 379 -3.61 -21.58 -11.52
C PRO A 379 -2.17 -22.08 -11.59
N ALA A 380 -1.31 -21.50 -12.45
CA ALA A 380 0.10 -21.89 -12.53
C ALA A 380 0.88 -21.46 -11.27
N ASN A 381 0.42 -20.43 -10.57
CA ASN A 381 1.07 -19.87 -9.38
C ASN A 381 0.28 -20.16 -8.09
N ALA A 382 -1.05 -20.24 -8.16
CA ALA A 382 -1.90 -20.38 -6.98
C ALA A 382 -1.61 -21.66 -6.17
N ALA A 383 -1.42 -22.80 -6.84
CA ALA A 383 -1.22 -24.09 -6.18
C ALA A 383 0.08 -24.16 -5.36
N ASN A 384 1.10 -23.37 -5.73
CA ASN A 384 2.42 -23.45 -5.13
C ASN A 384 2.63 -22.44 -3.99
N PHE A 385 1.87 -21.33 -3.99
CA PHE A 385 2.14 -20.18 -3.11
C PHE A 385 0.95 -19.79 -2.24
N THR A 386 -0.17 -20.50 -2.36
CA THR A 386 -1.37 -20.24 -1.55
C THR A 386 -1.98 -21.56 -1.07
N ASP A 387 -2.75 -21.52 0.01
CA ASP A 387 -3.56 -22.67 0.45
C ASP A 387 -4.88 -22.79 -0.32
N ALA A 388 -4.98 -22.16 -1.50
CA ALA A 388 -6.14 -22.24 -2.34
C ALA A 388 -6.29 -23.66 -2.91
N ALA A 389 -7.48 -24.24 -2.78
CA ALA A 389 -7.81 -25.44 -3.54
C ALA A 389 -7.91 -25.07 -5.03
N VAL A 390 -7.03 -25.65 -5.85
CA VAL A 390 -7.06 -25.51 -7.31
C VAL A 390 -7.80 -26.70 -7.89
N PRO A 391 -8.96 -26.51 -8.55
CA PRO A 391 -9.71 -27.61 -9.14
C PRO A 391 -8.90 -28.39 -10.17
N ALA A 392 -9.12 -29.71 -10.26
CA ALA A 392 -8.54 -30.52 -11.32
C ALA A 392 -8.98 -29.98 -12.69
N GLY A 393 -8.02 -29.78 -13.60
CA GLY A 393 -8.28 -29.21 -14.93
C GLY A 393 -8.23 -27.68 -15.00
N ALA A 394 -8.09 -26.96 -13.87
CA ALA A 394 -8.03 -25.49 -13.87
C ALA A 394 -6.94 -24.93 -14.79
N ALA A 395 -5.76 -25.56 -14.83
CA ALA A 395 -4.68 -25.18 -15.73
C ALA A 395 -5.09 -25.32 -17.21
N ALA A 396 -5.75 -26.41 -17.59
CA ALA A 396 -6.20 -26.63 -18.97
C ALA A 396 -7.28 -25.61 -19.37
N THR A 397 -8.25 -25.34 -18.49
CA THR A 397 -9.27 -24.30 -18.70
C THR A 397 -8.65 -22.91 -18.82
N PHE A 398 -7.66 -22.60 -17.99
CA PHE A 398 -6.95 -21.32 -18.07
C PHE A 398 -6.23 -21.15 -19.40
N GLU A 399 -5.53 -22.18 -19.89
CA GLU A 399 -4.83 -22.14 -21.17
C GLU A 399 -5.79 -22.05 -22.37
N GLU A 400 -6.96 -22.68 -22.29
CA GLU A 400 -8.03 -22.50 -23.28
C GLU A 400 -8.51 -21.04 -23.33
N VAL A 401 -8.79 -20.45 -22.16
CA VAL A 401 -9.20 -19.03 -22.07
C VAL A 401 -8.08 -18.11 -22.55
N TRP A 402 -6.82 -18.40 -22.20
CA TRP A 402 -5.65 -17.66 -22.67
C TRP A 402 -5.57 -17.64 -24.20
N SER A 403 -5.62 -18.82 -24.81
CA SER A 403 -5.50 -19.00 -26.26
C SER A 403 -6.63 -18.26 -27.00
N LYS A 404 -7.87 -18.36 -26.48
CA LYS A 404 -9.01 -17.64 -27.05
C LYS A 404 -8.83 -16.11 -26.99
N ILE A 405 -8.35 -15.58 -25.86
CA ILE A 405 -8.09 -14.13 -25.76
C ILE A 405 -6.95 -13.70 -26.68
N GLU A 406 -5.90 -14.51 -26.80
CA GLU A 406 -4.80 -14.29 -27.75
C GLU A 406 -5.31 -14.22 -29.20
N GLU A 407 -6.18 -15.15 -29.62
CA GLU A 407 -6.84 -15.13 -30.94
C GLU A 407 -7.69 -13.87 -31.15
N VAL A 408 -8.49 -13.47 -30.15
CA VAL A 408 -9.29 -12.24 -30.26
C VAL A 408 -8.37 -11.04 -30.43
N ARG A 409 -7.30 -10.92 -29.64
CA ARG A 409 -6.33 -9.83 -29.73
C ARG A 409 -5.60 -9.77 -31.07
N ALA A 410 -5.30 -10.92 -31.66
CA ALA A 410 -4.70 -10.99 -32.99
C ALA A 410 -5.60 -10.37 -34.08
N SER A 411 -6.91 -10.35 -33.87
CA SER A 411 -7.88 -9.81 -34.83
C SER A 411 -8.38 -8.39 -34.49
N ARG A 412 -8.50 -8.03 -33.20
CA ARG A 412 -9.07 -6.74 -32.75
C ARG A 412 -8.74 -6.43 -31.28
N LYS A 413 -9.07 -5.21 -30.85
CA LYS A 413 -9.06 -4.85 -29.42
C LYS A 413 -10.15 -5.62 -28.65
N LEU A 414 -9.84 -5.93 -27.39
CA LEU A 414 -10.82 -6.53 -26.47
C LEU A 414 -11.95 -5.54 -26.16
N THR A 415 -13.14 -6.11 -25.98
CA THR A 415 -14.36 -5.44 -25.54
C THR A 415 -14.78 -6.00 -24.18
N GLU A 416 -15.67 -5.32 -23.47
CA GLU A 416 -16.24 -5.82 -22.21
C GLU A 416 -16.96 -7.16 -22.39
N ALA A 417 -17.54 -7.41 -23.58
CA ALA A 417 -18.19 -8.67 -23.89
C ALA A 417 -17.20 -9.85 -23.92
N ASP A 418 -15.99 -9.64 -24.45
CA ASP A 418 -14.93 -10.67 -24.49
C ASP A 418 -14.46 -11.03 -23.09
N VAL A 419 -14.26 -10.00 -22.26
CA VAL A 419 -13.86 -10.15 -20.85
C VAL A 419 -14.94 -10.90 -20.07
N ALA A 420 -16.22 -10.53 -20.27
CA ALA A 420 -17.34 -11.22 -19.65
C ALA A 420 -17.48 -12.67 -20.12
N GLU A 421 -17.15 -12.97 -21.38
CA GLU A 421 -17.13 -14.33 -21.93
C GLU A 421 -15.98 -15.17 -21.35
N ALA A 422 -14.76 -14.64 -21.35
CA ALA A 422 -13.61 -15.27 -20.72
C ALA A 422 -13.87 -15.55 -19.23
N ARG A 423 -14.55 -14.62 -18.54
CA ARG A 423 -14.97 -14.80 -17.15
C ARG A 423 -15.87 -16.02 -16.98
N ARG A 424 -16.88 -16.19 -17.86
CA ARG A 424 -17.78 -17.36 -17.80
C ARG A 424 -16.99 -18.67 -17.97
N GLY A 425 -16.01 -18.70 -18.88
CA GLY A 425 -15.10 -19.85 -19.03
C GLY A 425 -14.24 -20.11 -17.80
N SER A 426 -13.75 -19.03 -17.16
CA SER A 426 -12.89 -19.11 -15.95
C SER A 426 -13.62 -19.40 -14.65
N SER A 427 -14.96 -19.40 -14.63
CA SER A 427 -15.76 -19.63 -13.41
C SER A 427 -15.51 -21.01 -12.78
N ALA A 428 -14.99 -21.97 -13.56
CA ALA A 428 -14.48 -23.25 -13.05
C ALA A 428 -13.25 -23.11 -12.14
N CYS A 429 -12.56 -21.96 -12.15
CA CYS A 429 -11.39 -21.64 -11.32
C CYS A 429 -11.73 -20.70 -10.15
N HIS A 430 -13.02 -20.42 -9.88
CA HIS A 430 -13.37 -19.65 -8.69
C HIS A 430 -12.90 -20.43 -7.46
N VAL A 431 -11.91 -19.85 -6.80
CA VAL A 431 -11.46 -20.37 -5.51
C VAL A 431 -12.63 -20.18 -4.56
N GLY A 432 -13.04 -21.27 -3.91
CA GLY A 432 -14.16 -21.25 -2.97
C GLY A 432 -14.01 -20.19 -1.87
N PRO A 433 -15.03 -20.00 -1.01
CA PRO A 433 -15.04 -18.96 0.03
C PRO A 433 -13.82 -18.99 0.97
N GLY A 434 -13.00 -20.05 0.96
CA GLY A 434 -11.69 -20.12 1.62
C GLY A 434 -10.75 -18.94 1.30
N ILE A 435 -10.72 -18.38 0.09
CA ILE A 435 -9.91 -17.18 -0.21
C ILE A 435 -10.49 -15.89 0.39
N GLN A 436 -11.78 -15.83 0.72
CA GLN A 436 -12.30 -14.73 1.55
C GLN A 436 -11.59 -14.70 2.92
N THR A 437 -11.04 -15.84 3.37
CA THR A 437 -10.28 -16.01 4.63
C THR A 437 -8.80 -15.60 4.55
N LEU A 438 -8.27 -15.25 3.37
CA LEU A 438 -6.94 -14.59 3.30
C LEU A 438 -6.90 -13.21 3.98
N ARG A 439 -8.06 -12.73 4.46
CA ARG A 439 -8.27 -11.38 5.00
C ARG A 439 -8.48 -11.28 6.51
N THR A 440 -8.62 -12.38 7.26
CA THR A 440 -8.91 -12.32 8.72
C THR A 440 -7.69 -12.40 9.64
N TRP A 441 -6.48 -12.13 9.16
CA TRP A 441 -5.31 -11.99 10.03
C TRP A 441 -5.08 -10.53 10.39
N GLY A 442 -5.80 -10.08 11.41
CA GLY A 442 -5.64 -8.78 12.04
C GLY A 442 -6.78 -8.50 13.00
N LEU A 443 -6.57 -8.83 14.28
CA LEU A 443 -7.48 -8.71 15.44
C LEU A 443 -8.33 -9.96 15.72
N GLY A 444 -7.91 -10.71 16.74
CA GLY A 444 -8.78 -11.65 17.43
C GLY A 444 -9.85 -10.87 18.20
N LEU A 445 -11.10 -11.00 17.75
CA LEU A 445 -12.28 -10.85 18.59
C LEU A 445 -13.08 -12.14 18.42
N SER A 446 -13.20 -12.88 19.52
CA SER A 446 -13.98 -14.10 19.65
C SER A 446 -15.48 -13.80 19.74
N ASP A 447 -16.25 -14.82 19.36
CA ASP A 447 -17.68 -15.08 19.61
C ASP A 447 -18.72 -14.34 18.76
N PHE A 448 -19.35 -15.08 17.84
CA PHE A 448 -20.73 -15.57 17.99
C PHE A 448 -20.97 -16.76 17.05
N GLY A 449 -21.57 -17.83 17.57
CA GLY A 449 -21.65 -19.14 16.93
C GLY A 449 -22.71 -19.27 15.84
N THR A 450 -22.35 -20.00 14.78
CA THR A 450 -23.17 -21.03 14.14
C THR A 450 -22.28 -21.89 13.24
N SER A 451 -22.50 -23.20 13.30
CA SER A 451 -21.64 -24.27 12.81
C SER A 451 -21.69 -24.47 11.30
N CYS A 452 -20.54 -24.26 10.63
CA CYS A 452 -20.14 -24.88 9.36
C CYS A 452 -18.59 -24.95 9.31
N LEU A 453 -18.04 -26.05 8.79
CA LEU A 453 -16.59 -26.34 8.77
C LEU A 453 -15.78 -25.19 8.12
N HIS A 454 -14.87 -24.59 8.89
CA HIS A 454 -13.88 -23.62 8.42
C HIS A 454 -12.53 -24.31 8.13
N PHE A 455 -11.98 -24.10 6.93
CA PHE A 455 -10.57 -24.35 6.63
C PHE A 455 -9.74 -23.11 6.97
N ARG A 456 -8.61 -23.32 7.66
CA ARG A 456 -7.68 -22.28 8.13
C ARG A 456 -6.47 -22.26 7.18
N MET A 457 -6.24 -21.15 6.48
CA MET A 457 -5.02 -20.95 5.70
C MET A 457 -3.86 -20.54 6.62
N ASN A 458 -2.74 -21.25 6.53
CA ASN A 458 -1.49 -20.96 7.22
C ASN A 458 -0.42 -20.74 6.15
N PHE A 459 -0.03 -19.48 5.91
CA PHE A 459 1.21 -19.22 5.18
C PHE A 459 2.38 -19.82 5.95
N HIS A 460 3.04 -20.82 5.37
CA HIS A 460 4.15 -21.50 6.00
C HIS A 460 5.46 -20.72 5.74
N VAL A 461 5.65 -19.59 6.42
CA VAL A 461 6.97 -18.94 6.58
C VAL A 461 7.10 -18.37 8.01
N SER A 462 8.11 -18.85 8.74
CA SER A 462 8.83 -18.11 9.81
C SER A 462 8.25 -18.00 11.23
N ARG A 463 7.52 -18.99 11.75
CA ARG A 463 7.16 -19.04 13.20
C ARG A 463 8.33 -19.33 14.15
N GLU A 464 9.45 -19.83 13.66
CA GLU A 464 10.62 -20.11 14.51
C GLU A 464 11.52 -18.88 14.68
N ARG A 465 11.74 -18.11 13.61
CA ARG A 465 12.57 -16.89 13.65
C ARG A 465 11.91 -15.72 14.37
N GLU A 466 10.58 -15.65 14.38
CA GLU A 466 9.85 -14.61 15.12
C GLU A 466 9.92 -14.87 16.64
N ARG A 467 9.85 -16.15 17.06
CA ARG A 467 10.11 -16.58 18.45
C ARG A 467 11.56 -16.40 18.88
N GLU A 468 12.50 -16.43 17.95
CA GLU A 468 13.92 -16.17 18.21
C GLU A 468 14.18 -14.67 18.41
N ARG A 469 13.54 -13.80 17.62
CA ARG A 469 13.59 -12.34 17.77
C ARG A 469 12.90 -11.82 19.04
N GLU A 470 11.82 -12.47 19.46
CA GLU A 470 11.13 -12.13 20.72
C GLU A 470 11.96 -12.54 21.94
N ARG A 471 12.67 -13.68 21.86
CA ARG A 471 13.64 -14.12 22.89
C ARG A 471 14.89 -13.24 22.94
N GLU A 472 15.33 -12.68 21.83
CA GLU A 472 16.43 -11.71 21.80
C GLU A 472 16.01 -10.35 22.40
N ARG A 473 14.80 -9.86 22.13
CA ARG A 473 14.25 -8.66 22.80
C ARG A 473 14.13 -8.84 24.31
N GLU A 474 13.67 -10.00 24.78
CA GLU A 474 13.61 -10.31 26.21
C GLU A 474 15.00 -10.43 26.87
N ARG A 475 16.03 -10.85 26.11
CA ARG A 475 17.43 -10.88 26.58
C ARG A 475 18.06 -9.49 26.65
N GLU A 476 17.67 -8.58 25.77
CA GLU A 476 18.15 -7.18 25.79
C GLU A 476 17.46 -6.34 26.87
N GLU A 477 16.18 -6.59 27.17
CA GLU A 477 15.49 -5.93 28.29
C GLU A 477 15.87 -6.49 29.66
N CYS A 478 16.43 -7.71 29.72
CA CYS A 478 16.99 -8.32 30.94
C CYS A 478 18.52 -8.21 31.01
N GLY A 479 19.06 -7.00 31.00
CA GLY A 479 20.46 -6.73 31.35
C GLY A 479 20.78 -6.98 32.84
N PRO A 480 22.03 -7.29 33.21
CA PRO A 480 22.38 -7.94 34.46
C PRO A 480 22.31 -7.03 35.71
N ARG A 481 21.71 -7.57 36.78
CA ARG A 481 21.93 -7.11 38.16
C ARG A 481 23.44 -7.13 38.47
N MET A 482 24.03 -5.98 38.74
CA MET A 482 25.36 -5.87 39.35
C MET A 482 25.32 -6.45 40.78
N LEU A 483 26.13 -7.49 41.00
CA LEU A 483 26.64 -7.89 42.30
C LEU A 483 28.10 -7.41 42.39
N VAL A 484 28.32 -6.47 43.31
CA VAL A 484 29.37 -6.42 44.35
C VAL A 484 30.85 -6.46 43.91
N ASP A 485 31.65 -5.44 44.26
CA ASP A 485 32.62 -5.58 45.37
C ASP A 485 33.27 -4.27 45.86
N CYS A 486 33.59 -4.31 47.16
CA CYS A 486 34.22 -3.26 47.96
C CYS A 486 35.76 -3.29 47.86
N PHE A 487 36.40 -2.15 47.65
CA PHE A 487 37.76 -1.83 48.11
C PHE A 487 37.88 -0.30 48.29
N GLY A 488 38.27 0.16 49.47
CA GLY A 488 38.78 1.53 49.70
C GLY A 488 40.32 1.51 49.85
N PRO A 489 40.97 2.54 50.43
CA PRO A 489 40.60 3.95 50.59
C PRO A 489 41.71 4.92 50.09
N GLU A 490 41.41 6.23 49.98
CA GLU A 490 42.22 7.36 50.52
C GLU A 490 41.74 8.73 49.98
N HIS A 491 41.53 9.67 50.93
CA HIS A 491 41.74 11.14 50.92
C HIS A 491 41.35 11.99 49.67
N THR A 492 40.68 13.14 49.72
CA THR A 492 40.42 14.21 50.70
C THR A 492 39.52 15.25 50.00
N GLY A 493 38.65 15.96 50.72
CA GLY A 493 38.14 17.27 50.26
C GLY A 493 36.64 17.48 50.42
N ALA A 494 36.29 18.43 51.29
CA ALA A 494 34.95 18.74 51.74
C ALA A 494 34.14 19.60 50.75
N SER A 495 32.82 19.41 50.74
CA SER A 495 31.84 20.51 50.80
C SER A 495 30.42 19.96 50.98
N GLU A 496 29.70 20.59 51.90
CA GLU A 496 28.36 20.29 52.40
C GLU A 496 27.28 20.27 51.32
N CYS A 497 26.38 19.28 51.39
CA CYS A 497 25.01 19.37 50.88
C CYS A 497 24.10 18.59 51.85
N GLN A 498 23.43 19.32 52.73
CA GLN A 498 22.30 18.82 53.53
C GLN A 498 21.11 18.58 52.62
N HIS A 499 20.57 17.36 52.55
CA HIS A 499 19.15 17.10 52.25
C HIS A 499 18.69 15.89 53.09
N ASN A 500 17.69 16.13 53.92
CA ASN A 500 17.00 15.14 54.75
C ASN A 500 16.17 14.19 53.86
N VAL A 501 16.33 12.88 54.05
CA VAL A 501 15.34 11.88 53.61
C VAL A 501 15.17 10.87 54.75
N GLU A 502 13.96 10.85 55.32
CA GLU A 502 13.46 9.83 56.24
C GLU A 502 13.39 8.47 55.53
N LEU A 503 14.02 7.45 56.12
CA LEU A 503 13.86 6.04 55.76
C LEU A 503 13.06 5.35 56.87
N GLN A 504 11.79 5.02 56.60
CA GLN A 504 11.01 4.14 57.44
C GLN A 504 11.36 2.67 57.18
N HIS A 505 11.76 2.01 58.26
CA HIS A 505 11.83 0.56 58.44
C HIS A 505 10.50 -0.14 58.11
N ILE A 506 10.51 -1.20 57.30
CA ILE A 506 9.56 -2.31 57.44
C ILE A 506 10.30 -3.64 57.35
N SER A 507 10.12 -4.43 58.40
CA SER A 507 10.70 -5.74 58.68
C SER A 507 10.10 -6.85 57.81
N PHE A 508 10.95 -7.81 57.42
CA PHE A 508 10.56 -9.14 56.95
C PHE A 508 9.89 -9.94 58.09
N CYS A 509 8.80 -10.65 57.77
CA CYS A 509 8.36 -11.83 58.51
C CYS A 509 7.97 -12.94 57.52
N LYS A 510 8.59 -14.10 57.70
CA LYS A 510 8.28 -15.39 57.08
C LYS A 510 6.98 -15.95 57.65
N THR A 511 6.16 -16.59 56.82
CA THR A 511 5.46 -17.85 57.17
C THR A 511 5.19 -18.70 55.93
N LYS A 512 5.55 -19.99 56.04
CA LYS A 512 5.22 -21.12 55.17
C LYS A 512 3.83 -21.68 55.54
N SER A 513 3.12 -22.25 54.55
CA SER A 513 2.11 -23.36 54.56
C SER A 513 1.01 -23.00 53.54
N ASP A 514 0.60 -23.79 52.54
CA ASP A 514 0.53 -25.24 52.40
C ASP A 514 0.46 -25.68 50.91
N PRO A 515 0.67 -26.97 50.59
CA PRO A 515 0.61 -27.56 49.24
C PRO A 515 -0.64 -28.43 49.00
N ALA A 516 -1.18 -28.40 47.79
CA ALA A 516 -2.01 -29.41 47.08
C ALA A 516 -2.80 -28.65 45.98
N GLU A 517 -2.94 -29.05 44.73
CA GLU A 517 -3.01 -30.38 44.14
C GLU A 517 -2.31 -30.40 42.77
N CYS A 518 -1.66 -31.52 42.47
CA CYS A 518 -1.38 -31.94 41.10
C CYS A 518 -2.61 -32.65 40.53
N CYS A 519 -3.08 -32.16 39.38
CA CYS A 519 -3.51 -32.94 38.21
C CYS A 519 -3.32 -32.06 36.98
#